data_AF-A0A6G9Q569-F1
#
_entry.id   AF-A0A6G9Q569-F1
#
_cell.length_a   1.000
_cell.length_b   1.000
_cell.length_c   1.000
_cell.angle_alpha   90.00
_cell.angle_beta   90.00
_cell.angle_gamma   90.00
#
_symmetry.space_group_name_H-M   'P 1'
#
loop_
_entity.id
_entity.type
_entity.pdbx_description
1 polymer ?
#
loop_
_entity_poly.entity_id
_entity_poly.type
_entity_poly.pdbx_seq_one_letter_code
_entity_poly.pdbx_strand_id
1 'polypeptide(L)'
;MKLEITDAASKWFHDEMGLSDGNGVRFYGKVYGKTPVHDGFSLAITRDDNPEEVYTETDKDGIKYFVDAGDEWFFKGYDLGVDFDPKKDPENVTYSYTPNGEL
;
A
#
# COMPACT_ATOMS: atom_id res chain seq x y z
N MET A 1 3.77 -11.98 -2.81
CA MET A 1 3.99 -10.52 -2.86
C MET A 1 4.48 -10.02 -1.50
N LYS A 2 5.47 -9.13 -1.50
CA LYS A 2 5.94 -8.38 -0.32
C LYS A 2 5.40 -6.95 -0.35
N LEU A 3 4.99 -6.47 0.83
CA LEU A 3 4.62 -5.09 1.07
C LEU A 3 5.72 -4.43 1.92
N GLU A 4 6.42 -3.46 1.36
CA GLU A 4 7.53 -2.78 2.03
C GLU A 4 7.15 -1.32 2.31
N ILE A 5 7.19 -0.94 3.59
CA ILE A 5 6.88 0.42 4.05
C ILE A 5 8.17 1.05 4.58
N THR A 6 8.60 2.17 4.01
CA THR A 6 9.75 2.91 4.51
C THR A 6 9.43 3.63 5.82
N ASP A 7 10.46 4.04 6.57
CA ASP A 7 10.27 4.85 7.78
C ASP A 7 9.59 6.19 7.46
N ALA A 8 9.89 6.78 6.30
CA ALA A 8 9.28 8.02 5.84
C ALA A 8 7.79 7.84 5.54
N ALA A 9 7.42 6.77 4.84
CA ALA A 9 6.01 6.44 4.59
C ALA A 9 5.27 6.15 5.90
N SER A 10 5.84 5.34 6.79
CA SER A 10 5.25 5.06 8.10
C SER A 10 4.96 6.35 8.88
N LYS A 11 5.94 7.27 8.93
CA LYS A 11 5.74 8.57 9.57
C LYS A 11 4.64 9.39 8.90
N TRP A 12 4.61 9.44 7.57
CA TRP A 12 3.56 10.15 6.83
C TRP A 12 2.18 9.60 7.18
N PHE A 13 2.03 8.28 7.26
CA PHE A 13 0.78 7.62 7.65
C PHE A 13 0.35 7.98 9.08
N HIS A 14 1.27 8.08 10.03
CA HIS A 14 0.96 8.56 11.38
C HIS A 14 0.51 10.02 11.38
N ASP A 15 1.26 10.90 10.72
CA ASP A 15 1.05 12.34 10.78
C ASP A 15 -0.20 12.77 9.97
N GLU A 16 -0.33 12.30 8.73
CA GLU A 16 -1.36 12.77 7.78
C GLU A 16 -2.66 11.97 7.85
N MET A 17 -2.59 10.67 8.20
CA MET A 17 -3.79 9.84 8.38
C MET A 17 -4.19 9.67 9.85
N GLY A 18 -3.45 10.27 10.79
CA GLY A 18 -3.77 10.24 12.23
C GLY A 18 -3.79 8.82 12.80
N LEU A 19 -2.85 8.00 12.37
CA LEU A 19 -2.77 6.58 12.74
C LEU A 19 -1.91 6.38 13.98
N SER A 20 -2.25 5.35 14.74
CA SER A 20 -1.61 4.96 15.99
C SER A 20 -1.70 3.44 16.18
N ASP A 21 -0.98 2.91 17.18
CA ASP A 21 -0.95 1.48 17.52
C ASP A 21 -2.33 0.81 17.43
N GLY A 22 -2.41 -0.26 16.65
CA GLY A 22 -3.64 -1.04 16.44
C GLY A 22 -4.52 -0.52 15.31
N ASN A 23 -4.12 0.55 14.60
CA ASN A 23 -4.77 0.96 13.36
C ASN A 23 -4.21 0.21 12.15
N GLY A 24 -4.95 0.24 11.06
CA GLY A 24 -4.54 -0.37 9.81
C GLY A 24 -4.71 0.51 8.57
N VAL A 25 -3.96 0.18 7.54
CA VAL A 25 -4.02 0.79 6.21
C VAL A 25 -4.17 -0.30 5.17
N ARG A 26 -5.28 -0.24 4.44
CA ARG A 26 -5.57 -1.16 3.34
C ARG A 26 -5.18 -0.54 2.00
N PHE A 27 -4.45 -1.30 1.19
CA PHE A 27 -4.14 -1.01 -0.21
C PHE A 27 -5.04 -1.84 -1.11
N TYR A 28 -5.62 -1.22 -2.14
CA TYR A 28 -6.58 -1.88 -3.03
C TYR A 28 -6.62 -1.26 -4.43
N GLY A 29 -7.07 -2.05 -5.41
CA GLY A 29 -7.20 -1.59 -6.80
C GLY A 29 -8.50 -0.84 -7.05
N LYS A 30 -8.46 0.23 -7.85
CA LYS A 30 -9.65 0.93 -8.36
C LYS A 30 -9.67 0.94 -9.88
N VAL A 31 -10.88 0.85 -10.42
CA VAL A 31 -11.14 1.07 -11.85
C VAL A 31 -10.87 2.54 -12.21
N TYR A 32 -10.40 2.75 -13.43
CA TYR A 32 -9.93 4.01 -13.98
C TYR A 32 -8.62 4.50 -13.37
N GLY A 33 -7.77 5.03 -14.25
CA GLY A 33 -6.42 5.45 -13.93
C GLY A 33 -5.36 4.62 -14.65
N LYS A 34 -4.12 4.81 -14.25
CA LYS A 34 -2.97 4.10 -14.80
C LYS A 34 -1.88 4.03 -13.74
N THR A 35 -1.35 2.83 -13.51
CA THR A 35 -0.10 2.64 -12.77
C THR A 35 1.03 2.28 -13.73
N PRO A 36 2.29 2.21 -13.27
CA PRO A 36 3.38 1.71 -14.11
C PRO A 36 3.18 0.28 -14.65
N VAL A 37 2.34 -0.53 -13.98
CA VAL A 37 2.16 -1.96 -14.28
C VAL A 37 0.73 -2.34 -14.69
N HIS A 38 -0.24 -1.43 -14.55
CA HIS A 38 -1.64 -1.65 -14.95
C HIS A 38 -2.15 -0.49 -15.82
N ASP A 39 -2.78 -0.85 -16.95
CA ASP A 39 -3.52 0.11 -17.77
C ASP A 39 -5.02 0.03 -17.42
N GLY A 40 -5.65 1.17 -17.14
CA GLY A 40 -7.07 1.26 -16.76
C GLY A 40 -7.36 1.11 -15.27
N PHE A 41 -6.34 0.96 -14.42
CA PHE A 41 -6.50 0.82 -12.97
C PHE A 41 -5.56 1.74 -12.18
N SER A 42 -5.98 2.10 -10.98
CA SER A 42 -5.22 2.90 -10.01
C SER A 42 -5.10 2.18 -8.68
N LEU A 43 -4.07 2.53 -7.90
CA LEU A 43 -3.91 2.07 -6.53
C LEU A 43 -4.55 3.09 -5.59
N ALA A 44 -5.33 2.60 -4.63
CA ALA A 44 -5.93 3.40 -3.56
C ALA A 44 -5.51 2.88 -2.19
N ILE A 45 -5.57 3.79 -1.22
CA ILE A 45 -5.36 3.50 0.20
C ILE A 45 -6.57 3.94 1.01
N THR A 46 -6.84 3.27 2.13
CA THR A 46 -7.79 3.72 3.14
C THR A 46 -7.31 3.29 4.51
N ARG A 47 -7.70 4.04 5.54
CA ARG A 47 -7.64 3.50 6.90
C ARG A 47 -8.67 2.38 6.99
N ASP A 48 -8.24 1.25 7.54
CA ASP A 48 -9.09 0.11 7.83
C ASP A 48 -8.47 -0.68 8.99
N ASP A 49 -9.17 -0.69 10.12
CA ASP A 49 -8.71 -1.33 11.35
C ASP A 49 -9.20 -2.80 11.45
N ASN A 50 -9.94 -3.29 10.45
CA ASN A 50 -10.59 -4.61 10.46
C ASN A 50 -10.30 -5.37 9.15
N PRO A 51 -9.09 -5.94 8.98
CA PRO A 51 -8.79 -6.77 7.82
C PRO A 51 -9.77 -7.96 7.72
N GLU A 52 -10.20 -8.28 6.50
CA GLU A 52 -11.10 -9.42 6.25
C GLU A 52 -10.28 -10.69 6.00
N GLU A 53 -10.15 -11.10 4.74
CA GLU A 53 -9.26 -12.18 4.33
C GLU A 53 -7.99 -11.56 3.74
N VAL A 54 -6.87 -11.65 4.46
CA VAL A 54 -5.62 -10.98 4.08
C VAL A 54 -4.85 -11.78 3.04
N TYR A 55 -4.50 -11.14 1.92
CA TYR A 55 -3.56 -11.68 0.93
C TYR A 55 -2.11 -11.52 1.39
N THR A 56 -1.77 -10.33 1.90
CA THR A 56 -0.44 -9.99 2.39
C THR A 56 -0.55 -8.86 3.42
N GLU A 57 0.36 -8.86 4.37
CA GLU A 57 0.45 -7.82 5.38
C GLU A 57 1.89 -7.59 5.83
N THR A 58 2.13 -6.41 6.39
CA THR A 58 3.34 -6.08 7.14
C THR A 58 2.96 -5.16 8.30
N ASP A 59 3.60 -5.36 9.44
CA ASP A 59 3.43 -4.52 10.61
C ASP A 59 4.65 -3.60 10.76
N LYS A 60 4.42 -2.30 10.91
CA LYS A 60 5.48 -1.31 11.11
C LYS A 60 4.99 -0.18 12.00
N ASP A 61 5.78 0.13 13.03
CA ASP A 61 5.50 1.20 13.99
C ASP A 61 4.07 1.14 14.57
N GLY A 62 3.58 -0.07 14.87
CA GLY A 62 2.25 -0.29 15.45
C GLY A 62 1.09 -0.25 14.45
N ILE A 63 1.35 0.02 13.16
CA ILE A 63 0.35 0.04 12.09
C ILE A 63 0.42 -1.23 11.26
N LYS A 64 -0.75 -1.81 11.00
CA LYS A 64 -0.91 -2.96 10.10
C LYS A 64 -1.18 -2.47 8.68
N TYR A 65 -0.26 -2.72 7.76
CA TYR A 65 -0.41 -2.42 6.33
C TYR A 65 -0.77 -3.70 5.60
N PHE A 66 -1.86 -3.70 4.81
CA PHE A 66 -2.34 -4.95 4.21
C PHE A 66 -3.06 -4.78 2.87
N VAL A 67 -3.20 -5.90 2.18
CA VAL A 67 -4.05 -6.09 0.99
C VAL A 67 -4.98 -7.26 1.28
N ASP A 68 -6.26 -7.10 1.01
CA ASP A 68 -7.22 -8.22 1.11
C ASP A 68 -7.14 -9.14 -0.11
N ALA A 69 -7.52 -10.40 0.05
CA ALA A 69 -7.56 -11.44 -0.98
C ALA A 69 -8.39 -11.04 -2.20
N GLY A 70 -9.47 -10.27 -2.01
CA GLY A 70 -10.27 -9.72 -3.09
C GLY A 70 -9.50 -8.77 -4.03
N ASP A 71 -8.38 -8.22 -3.56
CA ASP A 71 -7.50 -7.32 -4.31
C ASP A 71 -6.21 -8.01 -4.81
N GLU A 72 -6.02 -9.32 -4.56
CA GLU A 72 -4.81 -10.07 -5.00
C GLU A 72 -4.51 -9.83 -6.48
N TRP A 73 -5.53 -9.87 -7.34
CA TRP A 73 -5.39 -9.76 -8.79
C TRP A 73 -4.65 -8.50 -9.24
N PHE A 74 -4.71 -7.43 -8.45
CA PHE A 74 -4.02 -6.18 -8.74
C PHE A 74 -2.53 -6.28 -8.37
N PHE A 75 -2.19 -6.91 -7.25
CA PHE A 75 -0.81 -6.91 -6.74
C PHE A 75 0.00 -8.14 -7.18
N LYS A 76 -0.66 -9.21 -7.64
CA LYS A 76 -0.01 -10.46 -8.02
C LYS A 76 1.11 -10.25 -9.05
N GLY A 77 2.27 -10.85 -8.78
CA GLY A 77 3.45 -10.75 -9.66
C GLY A 77 4.39 -9.59 -9.35
N TYR A 78 4.02 -8.70 -8.42
CA TYR A 78 4.82 -7.56 -8.03
C TYR A 78 4.89 -7.45 -6.51
N ASP A 79 6.06 -7.08 -5.99
CA ASP A 79 6.21 -6.54 -4.65
C ASP A 79 5.89 -5.03 -4.68
N LEU A 80 5.19 -4.53 -3.67
CA LEU A 80 4.82 -3.12 -3.54
C LEU A 80 5.72 -2.44 -2.51
N GLY A 81 6.51 -1.46 -2.97
CA GLY A 81 7.23 -0.55 -2.09
C GLY A 81 6.48 0.77 -1.95
N VAL A 82 6.29 1.22 -0.71
CA VAL A 82 5.62 2.48 -0.35
C VAL A 82 6.63 3.38 0.35
N ASP A 83 6.82 4.58 -0.20
CA ASP A 83 7.77 5.57 0.32
C ASP A 83 7.15 6.97 0.34
N PHE A 84 7.70 7.87 1.15
CA PHE A 84 7.31 9.28 1.13
C PHE A 84 8.53 10.14 0.80
N ASP A 85 8.46 10.86 -0.33
CA ASP A 85 9.47 11.83 -0.75
C ASP A 85 8.78 13.16 -1.10
N PRO A 86 8.85 14.17 -0.20
CA PRO A 86 8.16 15.44 -0.42
C PRO A 86 8.68 16.24 -1.62
N LYS A 87 9.84 15.85 -2.19
CA LYS A 87 10.34 16.45 -3.43
C LYS A 87 9.68 15.89 -4.67
N LYS A 88 9.16 14.65 -4.60
CA LYS A 88 8.42 14.01 -5.70
C LYS A 88 6.94 14.34 -5.62
N ASP A 89 6.36 14.17 -4.43
CA ASP A 89 4.98 14.51 -4.14
C ASP A 89 4.89 14.95 -2.68
N PRO A 90 4.68 16.25 -2.41
CA PRO A 90 4.60 16.78 -1.05
C PRO A 90 3.32 16.36 -0.32
N GLU A 91 2.29 15.92 -1.03
CA GLU A 91 0.96 15.65 -0.47
C GLU A 91 0.65 14.17 -0.37
N ASN A 92 1.42 13.28 -1.03
CA ASN A 92 1.11 11.85 -1.08
C ASN A 92 2.36 10.97 -0.98
N VAL A 93 2.14 9.74 -0.50
CA VAL A 93 3.12 8.64 -0.65
C VAL A 93 3.28 8.25 -2.12
N THR A 94 4.44 7.68 -2.42
CA THR A 94 4.83 7.18 -3.74
C THR A 94 4.90 5.66 -3.72
N TYR A 95 4.63 5.05 -4.88
CA TYR A 95 4.54 3.60 -5.05
C TYR A 95 5.57 3.10 -6.05
N SER A 96 6.17 1.97 -5.74
CA SER A 96 7.07 1.23 -6.63
C SER A 96 6.62 -0.23 -6.74
N TYR A 97 6.77 -0.79 -7.93
CA TYR A 97 6.35 -2.15 -8.25
C TYR A 97 7.56 -2.92 -8.75
N THR A 98 7.94 -3.98 -8.04
CA THR A 98 9.10 -4.80 -8.39
C THR A 98 8.63 -6.19 -8.78
N PRO A 99 8.87 -6.68 -10.02
CA PRO A 99 8.49 -8.03 -10.40
C PRO A 99 9.09 -9.07 -9.45
N ASN A 100 8.27 -10.00 -8.97
CA ASN A 100 8.68 -10.95 -7.93
C ASN A 100 8.64 -12.42 -8.37
N GLY A 101 8.23 -12.70 -9.62
CA GLY A 101 8.22 -14.05 -10.20
C GLY A 101 7.05 -14.94 -9.78
N GLU A 102 5.97 -14.38 -9.21
CA GLU A 102 4.74 -15.13 -8.91
C GLU A 102 3.85 -15.40 -10.13
N LEU A 103 4.25 -14.91 -11.32
CA LEU A 103 3.55 -15.08 -12.61
C LEU A 103 4.32 -15.99 -13.55
#